data_AF-A0A835HDW2-F1
#
_entry.id   AF-A0A835HDW2-F1
#
_cell.length_a   1.000
_cell.length_b   1.000
_cell.length_c   1.000
_cell.angle_alpha   90.00
_cell.angle_beta   90.00
_cell.angle_gamma   90.00
#
_symmetry.space_group_name_H-M   'P 1'
#
loop_
_entity.id
_entity.type
_entity.pdbx_description
1 polymer ?
#
loop_
_entity_poly.entity_id
_entity_poly.type
_entity_poly.pdbx_seq_one_letter_code
_entity_poly.pdbx_strand_id
1 'polypeptide(L)'
;MPGIDNNDNWEVQRSRLMPRGDLSAMQSVVRVQAPFTNKLTVINSKLLTQATTIDLVAYSPPTKPVTSVALVLPVEKRPAPVAKINPDELRKKTVSFLKEYFGIRILYEALQCVEELKARTECYRIPPGCYKLKEAFLVGLDMSPHMVEPIMKLLEYLFTRMVLTGSDIGTGCLLYGFQLNEIGIDLPKAPNNFGEIMGKLVLSGCLNFKVVKEILKMVEDDFIQKDIFDGTIECISVDPSSQVVLEA
;
A
#
# COMPACT_ATOMS: atom_id res chain seq x y z
N MET A 1 15.88 -15.42 -70.93
CA MET A 1 15.83 -16.80 -70.38
C MET A 1 17.12 -17.04 -69.59
N PRO A 2 17.17 -17.91 -68.56
CA PRO A 2 16.22 -18.38 -67.52
C PRO A 2 16.69 -17.84 -66.12
N GLY A 3 16.01 -17.92 -64.97
CA GLY A 3 15.32 -19.03 -64.29
C GLY A 3 16.17 -19.48 -63.09
N ILE A 4 15.71 -19.27 -61.85
CA ILE A 4 15.84 -20.15 -60.68
C ILE A 4 14.97 -19.58 -59.52
N ASP A 5 13.80 -20.20 -59.43
CA ASP A 5 13.02 -20.55 -58.26
C ASP A 5 13.80 -20.78 -56.96
N ASN A 6 13.32 -20.21 -55.85
CA ASN A 6 13.39 -20.90 -54.57
C ASN A 6 12.19 -20.53 -53.68
N ASN A 7 11.31 -21.52 -53.62
CA ASN A 7 10.12 -21.68 -52.83
C ASN A 7 10.50 -22.10 -51.40
N ASP A 8 10.11 -21.32 -50.39
CA ASP A 8 10.06 -21.76 -48.99
C ASP A 8 8.75 -21.30 -48.33
N ASN A 9 7.68 -21.93 -48.80
CA ASN A 9 6.61 -22.56 -48.02
C ASN A 9 6.70 -22.44 -46.48
N TRP A 10 5.90 -21.54 -45.89
CA TRP A 10 5.56 -21.55 -44.46
C TRP A 10 4.04 -21.45 -44.21
N GLU A 11 3.22 -22.04 -45.08
CA GLU A 11 1.79 -22.18 -44.79
C GLU A 11 1.52 -23.37 -43.86
N VAL A 12 1.27 -23.10 -42.58
CA VAL A 12 0.72 -24.09 -41.65
C VAL A 12 -0.81 -24.14 -41.81
N GLN A 13 -1.30 -25.33 -42.17
CA GLN A 13 -2.71 -25.68 -42.32
C GLN A 13 -3.54 -25.40 -41.06
N ARG A 14 -4.50 -24.46 -41.16
CA ARG A 14 -5.63 -24.38 -40.24
C ARG A 14 -6.69 -25.41 -40.65
N SER A 15 -6.66 -26.58 -40.02
CA SER A 15 -7.77 -27.53 -40.08
C SER A 15 -9.02 -26.92 -39.42
N ARG A 16 -10.00 -26.53 -40.24
CA ARG A 16 -11.40 -26.31 -39.81
C ARG A 16 -12.17 -27.59 -40.04
N LEU A 17 -12.63 -28.26 -38.98
CA LEU A 17 -13.85 -29.08 -38.98
C LEU A 17 -14.34 -29.22 -37.53
N MET A 18 -15.39 -28.50 -37.16
CA MET A 18 -16.24 -28.84 -36.01
C MET A 18 -17.68 -28.96 -36.53
N PRO A 19 -18.32 -30.13 -36.44
CA PRO A 19 -19.71 -30.30 -36.84
C PRO A 19 -20.64 -29.71 -35.79
N ARG A 20 -21.62 -28.94 -36.24
CA ARG A 20 -22.73 -28.41 -35.44
C ARG A 20 -23.72 -29.56 -35.18
N GLY A 21 -23.97 -29.88 -33.91
CA GLY A 21 -24.97 -30.86 -33.49
C GLY A 21 -25.75 -30.31 -32.30
N ASP A 22 -27.07 -30.22 -32.46
CA ASP A 22 -28.03 -29.71 -31.50
C ASP A 22 -28.82 -30.87 -30.84
N LEU A 23 -29.23 -30.64 -29.59
CA LEU A 23 -30.29 -31.28 -28.79
C LEU A 23 -30.05 -32.59 -28.00
N SER A 24 -30.16 -32.43 -26.67
CA SER A 24 -31.03 -33.16 -25.73
C SER A 24 -30.45 -34.25 -24.80
N ALA A 25 -30.64 -33.96 -23.50
CA ALA A 25 -30.97 -34.85 -22.39
C ALA A 25 -29.87 -35.57 -21.55
N MET A 26 -30.10 -35.44 -20.24
CA MET A 26 -29.77 -36.32 -19.11
C MET A 26 -28.61 -35.95 -18.16
N GLN A 27 -28.95 -36.16 -16.89
CA GLN A 27 -28.30 -35.82 -15.62
C GLN A 27 -27.09 -36.73 -15.32
N SER A 28 -26.16 -36.26 -14.49
CA SER A 28 -25.93 -36.77 -13.11
C SER A 28 -24.57 -36.37 -12.52
N VAL A 29 -24.64 -35.73 -11.36
CA VAL A 29 -23.85 -35.86 -10.11
C VAL A 29 -22.32 -36.12 -10.16
N VAL A 30 -21.59 -35.26 -9.43
CA VAL A 30 -20.47 -35.54 -8.46
C VAL A 30 -19.18 -34.71 -8.69
N ARG A 31 -18.72 -34.03 -7.61
CA ARG A 31 -17.34 -33.59 -7.25
C ARG A 31 -16.73 -32.37 -7.97
N VAL A 32 -15.95 -31.44 -7.38
CA VAL A 32 -15.42 -31.12 -6.03
C VAL A 32 -15.26 -29.59 -5.99
N GLN A 33 -15.69 -28.94 -4.91
CA GLN A 33 -15.27 -27.57 -4.56
C GLN A 33 -14.19 -27.69 -3.47
N ALA A 34 -13.02 -27.08 -3.68
CA ALA A 34 -11.91 -27.09 -2.72
C ALA A 34 -12.02 -25.88 -1.77
N PRO A 35 -12.08 -26.08 -0.44
CA PRO A 35 -11.85 -25.01 0.53
C PRO A 35 -10.38 -24.97 0.93
N PHE A 36 -9.77 -23.79 0.77
CA PHE A 36 -8.47 -23.45 1.34
C PHE A 36 -8.53 -23.53 2.87
N THR A 37 -7.65 -24.33 3.48
CA THR A 37 -7.47 -24.38 4.94
C THR A 37 -6.05 -23.94 5.29
N ASN A 38 -5.90 -22.73 5.82
CA ASN A 38 -4.70 -22.34 6.57
C ASN A 38 -5.03 -22.46 8.06
N LYS A 39 -4.59 -23.57 8.68
CA LYS A 39 -4.62 -23.75 10.14
C LYS A 39 -3.33 -23.18 10.74
N LEU A 40 -3.46 -22.19 11.62
CA LEU A 40 -2.42 -21.84 12.61
C LEU A 40 -2.56 -22.77 13.82
N THR A 41 -1.46 -23.39 14.22
CA THR A 41 -1.32 -24.24 15.40
C THR A 41 -1.34 -23.39 16.67
N VAL A 42 -2.37 -23.56 17.50
CA VAL A 42 -2.42 -23.11 18.89
C VAL A 42 -2.01 -24.28 19.78
N ILE A 43 -0.89 -24.17 20.49
CA ILE A 43 -0.51 -25.07 21.57
C ILE A 43 -0.89 -24.40 22.89
N ASN A 44 -1.91 -24.93 23.54
CA ASN A 44 -2.20 -24.71 24.96
C ASN A 44 -1.58 -25.85 25.76
N SER A 45 -0.87 -25.53 26.85
CA SER A 45 -0.58 -26.48 27.94
C SER A 45 -1.17 -25.95 29.24
N LYS A 46 -2.28 -26.58 29.65
CA LYS A 46 -2.84 -26.56 31.00
C LYS A 46 -1.97 -27.42 31.93
N LEU A 47 -1.73 -26.98 33.17
CA LEU A 47 -1.51 -27.86 34.33
C LEU A 47 -1.95 -27.14 35.63
N LEU A 48 -3.11 -27.56 36.17
CA LEU A 48 -3.35 -28.19 37.50
C LEU A 48 -2.96 -27.32 38.72
N THR A 49 -3.93 -26.68 39.37
CA THR A 49 -4.67 -27.13 40.59
C THR A 49 -3.81 -27.39 41.81
N GLN A 50 -4.06 -26.65 42.89
CA GLN A 50 -4.02 -27.19 44.25
C GLN A 50 -5.02 -26.43 45.14
N ALA A 51 -5.96 -27.22 45.67
CA ALA A 51 -6.92 -26.84 46.67
C ALA A 51 -6.27 -26.85 48.06
N THR A 52 -6.78 -26.02 48.98
CA THR A 52 -6.84 -26.36 50.40
C THR A 52 -8.11 -25.74 50.99
N THR A 53 -9.02 -26.64 51.39
CA THR A 53 -10.18 -26.38 52.25
C THR A 53 -9.76 -26.67 53.68
N ILE A 54 -10.10 -25.80 54.63
CA ILE A 54 -10.35 -26.20 56.02
C ILE A 54 -11.45 -25.32 56.59
N ASP A 55 -12.54 -25.98 56.98
CA ASP A 55 -13.71 -25.46 57.71
C ASP A 55 -13.37 -25.10 59.16
N LEU A 56 -14.10 -24.14 59.76
CA LEU A 56 -15.07 -24.42 60.83
C LEU A 56 -15.59 -23.14 61.52
N VAL A 57 -16.86 -23.23 61.88
CA VAL A 57 -17.81 -22.28 62.45
C VAL A 57 -17.53 -21.94 63.92
N ALA A 58 -17.79 -20.70 64.38
CA ALA A 58 -18.52 -20.40 65.64
C ALA A 58 -18.54 -18.90 66.08
N TYR A 59 -19.76 -18.40 66.27
CA TYR A 59 -20.25 -17.44 67.29
C TYR A 59 -19.86 -15.94 67.29
N SER A 60 -20.88 -15.15 67.65
CA SER A 60 -21.03 -13.68 67.79
C SER A 60 -21.88 -13.43 69.07
N PRO A 61 -22.10 -12.23 69.67
CA PRO A 61 -21.49 -10.87 69.65
C PRO A 61 -21.26 -10.35 71.12
N PRO A 62 -21.36 -9.04 71.54
CA PRO A 62 -21.19 -7.72 70.90
C PRO A 62 -20.24 -6.74 71.68
N THR A 63 -19.72 -5.69 71.03
CA THR A 63 -19.65 -4.30 71.59
C THR A 63 -19.19 -3.29 70.53
N LYS A 64 -19.92 -2.17 70.41
CA LYS A 64 -19.63 -0.96 69.60
C LYS A 64 -18.83 0.05 70.45
N PRO A 65 -18.42 1.24 69.95
CA PRO A 65 -17.89 1.62 68.63
C PRO A 65 -16.55 2.40 68.75
N VAL A 66 -15.68 2.39 67.73
CA VAL A 66 -14.70 3.48 67.56
C VAL A 66 -14.60 3.88 66.10
N THR A 67 -14.97 5.14 65.87
CA THR A 67 -14.79 5.95 64.66
C THR A 67 -13.38 5.87 64.12
N SER A 68 -13.23 5.56 62.83
CA SER A 68 -12.05 5.94 62.06
C SER A 68 -12.48 6.39 60.67
N VAL A 69 -12.21 7.68 60.42
CA VAL A 69 -12.46 8.38 59.16
C VAL A 69 -11.48 7.83 58.13
N ALA A 70 -11.96 7.07 57.15
CA ALA A 70 -11.18 6.73 55.97
C ALA A 70 -11.27 7.88 54.96
N LEU A 71 -10.15 8.58 54.76
CA LEU A 71 -9.94 9.51 53.65
C LEU A 71 -10.19 8.79 52.33
N VAL A 72 -11.23 9.21 51.60
CA VAL A 72 -11.46 8.80 50.21
C VAL A 72 -10.40 9.50 49.36
N LEU A 73 -9.34 8.78 49.00
CA LEU A 73 -8.45 9.20 47.92
C LEU A 73 -9.23 9.08 46.59
N PRO A 74 -9.18 10.10 45.71
CA PRO A 74 -9.79 9.99 44.39
C PRO A 74 -9.17 8.83 43.63
N VAL A 75 -10.00 7.89 43.16
CA VAL A 75 -9.62 6.92 42.13
C VAL A 75 -9.22 7.72 40.91
N GLU A 76 -7.91 7.88 40.73
CA GLU A 76 -7.33 8.37 39.50
C GLU A 76 -7.74 7.38 38.41
N LYS A 77 -8.61 7.86 37.52
CA LYS A 77 -9.14 7.13 36.38
C LYS A 77 -7.93 6.77 35.52
N ARG A 78 -7.45 5.55 35.70
CA ARG A 78 -6.36 4.93 34.93
C ARG A 78 -6.61 5.27 33.45
N PRO A 79 -5.69 5.97 32.76
CA PRO A 79 -5.89 6.27 31.35
C PRO A 79 -6.05 4.95 30.61
N ALA A 80 -7.12 4.85 29.81
CA ALA A 80 -7.36 3.68 28.97
C ALA A 80 -6.09 3.38 28.15
N PRO A 81 -5.79 2.10 27.85
CA PRO A 81 -4.63 1.78 27.03
C PRO A 81 -4.77 2.53 25.70
N VAL A 82 -3.81 3.38 25.38
CA VAL A 82 -3.69 3.97 24.04
C VAL A 82 -3.63 2.79 23.07
N ALA A 83 -4.68 2.60 22.29
CA ALA A 83 -4.79 1.48 21.38
C ALA A 83 -3.56 1.49 20.46
N LYS A 84 -2.69 0.48 20.60
CA LYS A 84 -1.61 0.20 19.65
C LYS A 84 -2.28 -0.07 18.31
N ILE A 85 -2.33 0.93 17.44
CA ILE A 85 -2.83 0.73 16.08
C ILE A 85 -1.87 -0.24 15.39
N ASN A 86 -2.46 -1.31 14.85
CA ASN A 86 -1.74 -2.33 14.09
C ASN A 86 -1.28 -1.69 12.75
N PRO A 87 -0.01 -1.85 12.32
CA PRO A 87 0.44 -1.38 11.00
C PRO A 87 -0.44 -1.86 9.84
N ASP A 88 -1.05 -3.04 9.95
CA ASP A 88 -1.98 -3.54 8.94
C ASP A 88 -3.28 -2.75 8.88
N GLU A 89 -3.78 -2.32 10.04
CA GLU A 89 -4.98 -1.51 10.13
C GLU A 89 -4.72 -0.10 9.58
N LEU A 90 -3.53 0.44 9.87
CA LEU A 90 -3.07 1.71 9.30
C LEU A 90 -2.98 1.64 7.78
N ARG A 91 -2.35 0.57 7.25
CA ARG A 91 -2.28 0.31 5.81
C ARG A 91 -3.67 0.23 5.19
N LYS A 92 -4.59 -0.54 5.78
CA LYS A 92 -5.97 -0.67 5.27
C LYS A 92 -6.69 0.68 5.20
N LYS A 93 -6.58 1.51 6.23
CA LYS A 93 -7.14 2.87 6.24
C LYS A 93 -6.49 3.75 5.19
N THR A 94 -5.16 3.65 5.04
CA THR A 94 -4.38 4.36 4.02
C THR A 94 -4.87 4.03 2.62
N VAL A 95 -4.94 2.73 2.29
CA VAL A 95 -5.44 2.25 1.00
C VAL A 95 -6.90 2.65 0.79
N SER A 96 -7.74 2.58 1.82
CA SER A 96 -9.16 2.95 1.72
C SER A 96 -9.35 4.42 1.34
N PHE A 97 -8.70 5.35 2.04
CA PHE A 97 -8.85 6.78 1.71
C PHE A 97 -8.23 7.10 0.35
N LEU A 98 -7.11 6.46 -0.01
CA LEU A 98 -6.49 6.66 -1.33
C LEU A 98 -7.44 6.22 -2.44
N LYS A 99 -8.09 5.07 -2.30
CA LYS A 99 -9.10 4.60 -3.27
C LYS A 99 -10.26 5.58 -3.38
N GLU A 100 -10.73 6.11 -2.26
CA GLU A 100 -11.80 7.11 -2.22
C GLU A 100 -11.38 8.40 -2.93
N TYR A 101 -10.26 9.00 -2.52
CA TYR A 101 -9.68 10.16 -3.22
C TYR A 101 -9.52 9.89 -4.71
N PHE A 102 -9.06 8.69 -5.07
CA PHE A 102 -8.85 8.33 -6.44
C PHE A 102 -10.15 8.09 -7.24
N GLY A 103 -11.28 7.89 -6.58
CA GLY A 103 -12.60 7.84 -7.19
C GLY A 103 -13.26 9.22 -7.33
N ILE A 104 -13.17 10.07 -6.31
CA ILE A 104 -13.99 11.31 -6.21
C ILE A 104 -13.20 12.63 -6.30
N ARG A 105 -11.87 12.59 -6.22
CA ARG A 105 -10.94 13.74 -6.37
C ARG A 105 -11.11 14.87 -5.34
N ILE A 106 -11.60 14.58 -4.15
CA ILE A 106 -11.77 15.58 -3.07
C ILE A 106 -10.49 15.68 -2.23
N LEU A 107 -9.74 16.77 -2.42
CA LEU A 107 -8.46 17.01 -1.73
C LEU A 107 -8.60 17.28 -0.22
N TYR A 108 -9.65 17.98 0.20
CA TYR A 108 -9.85 18.34 1.61
C TYR A 108 -10.09 17.12 2.50
N GLU A 109 -10.86 16.15 2.01
CA GLU A 109 -11.08 14.89 2.68
C GLU A 109 -9.79 14.08 2.80
N ALA A 110 -9.01 14.01 1.72
CA ALA A 110 -7.71 13.34 1.75
C ALA A 110 -6.77 13.95 2.81
N LEU A 111 -6.72 15.28 2.93
CA LEU A 111 -5.96 15.96 3.98
C LEU A 111 -6.44 15.57 5.37
N GLN A 112 -7.75 15.63 5.60
CA GLN A 112 -8.34 15.26 6.89
C GLN A 112 -8.01 13.81 7.25
N CYS A 113 -8.14 12.87 6.31
CA CYS A 113 -7.75 11.47 6.52
C CYS A 113 -6.26 11.34 6.88
N VAL A 114 -5.37 12.08 6.22
CA VAL A 114 -3.93 12.01 6.47
C VAL A 114 -3.56 12.56 7.85
N GLU A 115 -4.21 13.64 8.30
CA GLU A 115 -4.04 14.24 9.62
C GLU A 115 -4.54 13.30 10.73
N GLU A 116 -5.71 12.68 10.54
CA GLU A 116 -6.24 11.66 11.45
C GLU A 116 -5.33 10.43 11.56
N LEU A 117 -4.66 10.05 10.47
CA LEU A 117 -3.68 8.97 10.47
C LEU A 117 -2.37 9.40 11.16
N LYS A 118 -1.94 10.65 11.01
CA LYS A 118 -0.73 11.20 11.66
C LYS A 118 -0.87 11.22 13.18
N ALA A 119 -1.98 11.75 13.70
CA ALA A 119 -2.29 11.77 15.14
C ALA A 119 -2.27 10.35 15.77
N ARG A 120 -2.53 9.33 14.95
CA ARG A 120 -2.56 7.91 15.34
C ARG A 120 -1.21 7.19 15.24
N THR A 121 -0.19 7.79 14.63
CA THR A 121 1.08 7.12 14.26
C THR A 121 2.34 7.70 14.87
N GLU A 122 2.24 8.80 15.63
CA GLU A 122 3.36 9.45 16.35
C GLU A 122 4.24 8.48 17.17
N CYS A 123 3.71 7.30 17.53
CA CYS A 123 4.39 6.25 18.28
C CYS A 123 5.29 5.31 17.45
N TYR A 124 5.20 5.31 16.11
CA TYR A 124 6.01 4.47 15.23
C TYR A 124 7.12 5.32 14.59
N ARG A 125 8.38 4.92 14.77
CA ARG A 125 9.60 5.61 14.30
C ARG A 125 9.77 5.66 12.75
N ILE A 126 8.70 5.47 11.99
CA ILE A 126 8.67 5.63 10.53
C ILE A 126 7.96 6.96 10.27
N PRO A 127 8.55 7.91 9.52
CA PRO A 127 7.85 9.13 9.14
C PRO A 127 6.52 8.76 8.46
N PRO A 128 5.37 9.15 9.00
CA PRO A 128 4.08 8.66 8.52
C PRO A 128 3.78 9.12 7.09
N GLY A 129 4.52 10.08 6.54
CA GLY A 129 4.37 10.58 5.17
C GLY A 129 4.87 9.61 4.11
N CYS A 130 6.07 9.05 4.25
CA CYS A 130 6.71 8.25 3.19
C CYS A 130 5.98 6.94 2.86
N TYR A 131 5.40 6.28 3.86
CA TYR A 131 4.64 5.04 3.66
C TYR A 131 3.34 5.29 2.88
N LYS A 132 2.65 6.41 3.13
CA LYS A 132 1.42 6.78 2.44
C LYS A 132 1.65 7.03 0.96
N LEU A 133 2.83 7.54 0.61
CA LEU A 133 3.21 7.82 -0.77
C LEU A 133 3.45 6.56 -1.59
N LYS A 134 4.13 5.57 -1.02
CA LYS A 134 4.28 4.26 -1.67
C LYS A 134 2.91 3.66 -2.02
N GLU A 135 1.99 3.68 -1.05
CA GLU A 135 0.63 3.18 -1.27
C GLU A 135 -0.15 4.04 -2.28
N ALA A 136 0.07 5.37 -2.32
CA ALA A 136 -0.55 6.25 -3.31
C ALA A 136 -0.11 5.90 -4.74
N PHE A 137 1.18 5.62 -4.94
CA PHE A 137 1.71 5.17 -6.23
C PHE A 137 1.16 3.80 -6.62
N LEU A 138 1.17 2.83 -5.69
CA LEU A 138 0.60 1.50 -5.91
C LEU A 138 -0.88 1.58 -6.31
N VAL A 139 -1.71 2.21 -5.47
CA VAL A 139 -3.16 2.27 -5.70
C VAL A 139 -3.48 3.09 -6.95
N GLY A 140 -2.81 4.23 -7.16
CA GLY A 140 -3.08 5.10 -8.29
C GLY A 140 -2.67 4.45 -9.61
N LEU A 141 -1.45 3.93 -9.72
CA LEU A 141 -0.93 3.38 -10.98
C LEU A 141 -1.54 2.02 -11.34
N ASP A 142 -2.04 1.26 -10.35
CA ASP A 142 -2.82 0.03 -10.57
C ASP A 142 -4.24 0.31 -11.10
N MET A 143 -4.84 1.45 -10.72
CA MET A 143 -6.19 1.79 -11.16
C MET A 143 -6.27 2.10 -12.66
N SER A 144 -5.42 3.00 -13.15
CA SER A 144 -5.36 3.34 -14.57
C SER A 144 -4.10 4.15 -14.90
N PRO A 145 -3.63 4.15 -16.16
CA PRO A 145 -2.47 4.96 -16.56
C PRO A 145 -2.71 6.47 -16.49
N HIS A 146 -3.96 6.95 -16.45
CA HIS A 146 -4.30 8.38 -16.35
C HIS A 146 -4.27 8.93 -14.92
N MET A 147 -3.64 8.20 -14.00
CA MET A 147 -3.61 8.53 -12.57
C MET A 147 -2.42 9.38 -12.17
N VAL A 148 -1.50 9.67 -13.10
CA VAL A 148 -0.36 10.56 -12.89
C VAL A 148 -0.81 11.94 -12.41
N GLU A 149 -1.74 12.62 -13.12
CA GLU A 149 -2.24 13.94 -12.73
C GLU A 149 -2.93 13.95 -11.35
N PRO A 150 -3.88 13.03 -11.04
CA PRO A 150 -4.45 12.92 -9.70
C PRO A 150 -3.42 12.67 -8.60
N ILE A 151 -2.43 11.80 -8.85
CA ILE A 151 -1.35 11.57 -7.88
C ILE A 151 -0.62 12.89 -7.64
N MET A 152 -0.17 13.58 -8.69
CA MET A 152 0.55 14.84 -8.55
C MET A 152 -0.24 15.90 -7.80
N LYS A 153 -1.53 16.06 -8.10
CA LYS A 153 -2.40 17.01 -7.39
C LYS A 153 -2.50 16.69 -5.91
N LEU A 154 -2.58 15.41 -5.53
CA LEU A 154 -2.57 15.00 -4.13
C LEU A 154 -1.23 15.34 -3.47
N LEU A 155 -0.12 15.02 -4.12
CA LEU A 155 1.23 15.24 -3.58
C LEU A 155 1.50 16.72 -3.35
N GLU A 156 1.24 17.54 -4.36
CA GLU A 156 1.44 18.99 -4.31
C GLU A 156 0.56 19.63 -3.23
N TYR A 157 -0.69 19.21 -3.12
CA TYR A 157 -1.60 19.72 -2.08
C TYR A 157 -1.12 19.36 -0.67
N LEU A 158 -0.74 18.10 -0.43
CA LEU A 158 -0.23 17.65 0.87
C LEU A 158 1.12 18.27 1.23
N PHE A 159 1.98 18.50 0.23
CA PHE A 159 3.25 19.20 0.40
C PHE A 159 3.04 20.69 0.75
N THR A 160 2.17 21.38 0.01
CA THR A 160 1.81 22.80 0.27
C THR A 160 1.19 22.98 1.66
N ARG A 161 0.47 21.97 2.16
CA ARG A 161 -0.09 21.94 3.51
C ARG A 161 0.91 21.54 4.60
N MET A 162 2.19 21.36 4.27
CA MET A 162 3.26 20.96 5.20
C MET A 162 2.99 19.62 5.90
N VAL A 163 2.16 18.77 5.29
CA VAL A 163 1.89 17.42 5.77
C VAL A 163 2.94 16.43 5.26
N LEU A 164 3.47 16.70 4.08
CA LEU A 164 4.60 16.00 3.48
C LEU A 164 5.80 16.95 3.35
N THR A 165 6.99 16.40 3.55
CA THR A 165 8.26 17.05 3.25
C THR A 165 8.87 16.46 1.97
N GLY A 166 9.87 17.15 1.39
CA GLY A 166 10.64 16.60 0.26
C GLY A 166 11.34 15.28 0.63
N SER A 167 11.71 15.11 1.91
CA SER A 167 12.25 13.84 2.42
C SER A 167 11.21 12.72 2.42
N ASP A 168 9.96 13.01 2.79
CA ASP A 168 8.87 12.04 2.71
C ASP A 168 8.65 11.61 1.27
N ILE A 169 8.64 12.58 0.34
CA ILE A 169 8.50 12.35 -1.11
C ILE A 169 9.61 11.45 -1.64
N GLY A 170 10.87 11.82 -1.41
CA GLY A 170 12.02 11.03 -1.85
C GLY A 170 12.00 9.61 -1.29
N THR A 171 11.65 9.45 -0.01
CA THR A 171 11.55 8.12 0.62
C THR A 171 10.39 7.31 0.03
N GLY A 172 9.23 7.93 -0.23
CA GLY A 172 8.10 7.29 -0.88
C GLY A 172 8.44 6.79 -2.29
N CYS A 173 9.15 7.60 -3.07
CA CYS A 173 9.63 7.24 -4.40
C CYS A 173 10.63 6.07 -4.34
N LEU A 174 11.58 6.08 -3.39
CA LEU A 174 12.52 4.96 -3.18
C LEU A 174 11.81 3.66 -2.82
N LEU A 175 10.83 3.73 -1.91
CA LEU A 175 10.06 2.56 -1.49
C LEU A 175 9.24 1.95 -2.63
N TYR A 176 8.70 2.77 -3.54
CA TYR A 176 8.00 2.28 -4.72
C TYR A 176 8.96 1.75 -5.78
N GLY A 177 10.05 2.49 -6.04
CA GLY A 177 11.10 2.09 -6.98
C GLY A 177 11.72 0.74 -6.65
N PHE A 178 11.93 0.44 -5.38
CA PHE A 178 12.41 -0.88 -4.94
C PHE A 178 11.50 -2.05 -5.34
N GLN A 179 10.20 -1.80 -5.50
CA GLN A 179 9.20 -2.82 -5.85
C GLN A 179 8.93 -2.88 -7.36
N LEU A 180 9.52 -1.98 -8.17
CA LEU A 180 9.17 -1.86 -9.58
C LEU A 180 9.56 -3.05 -10.43
N ASN A 181 10.60 -3.81 -10.06
CA ASN A 181 10.94 -5.05 -10.79
C ASN A 181 9.78 -6.05 -10.75
N GLU A 182 9.08 -6.17 -9.62
CA GLU A 182 7.92 -7.07 -9.48
C GLU A 182 6.67 -6.43 -10.08
N ILE A 183 6.41 -5.15 -9.75
CA ILE A 183 5.21 -4.42 -10.22
C ILE A 183 5.20 -4.29 -11.74
N GLY A 184 6.35 -4.05 -12.37
CA GLY A 184 6.47 -3.85 -13.81
C GLY A 184 6.11 -5.10 -14.62
N ILE A 185 6.19 -6.29 -14.01
CA ILE A 185 5.75 -7.54 -14.65
C ILE A 185 4.23 -7.55 -14.80
N ASP A 186 3.51 -7.19 -13.73
CA ASP A 186 2.05 -7.18 -13.72
C ASP A 186 1.46 -5.93 -14.38
N LEU A 187 2.14 -4.79 -14.24
CA LEU A 187 1.73 -3.46 -14.67
C LEU A 187 2.81 -2.84 -15.58
N PRO A 188 2.88 -3.22 -16.87
CA PRO A 188 3.97 -2.80 -17.77
C PRO A 188 4.01 -1.28 -18.04
N LYS A 189 2.94 -0.54 -17.74
CA LYS A 189 2.93 0.93 -17.83
C LYS A 189 3.37 1.64 -16.55
N ALA A 190 3.42 0.94 -15.42
CA ALA A 190 3.79 1.54 -14.15
C ALA A 190 5.21 2.13 -14.15
N PRO A 191 6.25 1.51 -14.76
CA PRO A 191 7.57 2.10 -14.83
C PRO A 191 7.60 3.46 -15.54
N ASN A 192 6.99 3.55 -16.73
CA ASN A 192 6.94 4.79 -17.50
C ASN A 192 6.12 5.89 -16.80
N ASN A 193 4.93 5.56 -16.29
CA ASN A 193 4.10 6.51 -15.54
C ASN A 193 4.79 7.00 -14.26
N PHE A 194 5.56 6.12 -13.59
CA PHE A 194 6.35 6.51 -12.43
C PHE A 194 7.49 7.45 -12.81
N GLY A 195 8.14 7.21 -13.95
CA GLY A 195 9.09 8.15 -14.55
C GLY A 195 8.48 9.53 -14.78
N GLU A 196 7.26 9.59 -15.34
CA GLU A 196 6.54 10.86 -15.53
C GLU A 196 6.28 11.57 -14.19
N ILE A 197 5.81 10.85 -13.16
CA ILE A 197 5.65 11.39 -11.80
C ILE A 197 6.98 11.94 -11.26
N MET A 198 8.08 11.22 -11.42
CA MET A 198 9.40 11.66 -11.00
C MET A 198 9.83 12.95 -11.72
N GLY A 199 9.60 13.04 -13.03
CA GLY A 199 9.85 14.25 -13.82
C GLY A 199 9.09 15.46 -13.28
N LYS A 200 7.78 15.32 -13.03
CA LYS A 200 6.96 16.41 -12.45
C LYS A 200 7.38 16.78 -11.03
N LEU A 201 7.80 15.81 -10.22
CA LEU A 201 8.33 16.06 -8.88
C LEU A 201 9.68 16.79 -8.90
N VAL A 202 10.53 16.53 -9.89
CA VAL A 202 11.78 17.26 -10.10
C VAL A 202 11.50 18.69 -10.55
N LEU A 203 10.61 18.89 -11.53
CA LEU A 203 10.23 20.22 -12.02
C LEU A 203 9.59 21.09 -10.93
N SER A 204 8.85 20.48 -10.00
CA SER A 204 8.28 21.18 -8.83
C SER A 204 9.27 21.40 -7.67
N GLY A 205 10.52 20.93 -7.79
CA GLY A 205 11.53 21.02 -6.73
C GLY A 205 11.28 20.11 -5.51
N CYS A 206 10.29 19.21 -5.61
CA CYS A 206 9.92 18.27 -4.55
C CYS A 206 10.86 17.06 -4.47
N LEU A 207 11.55 16.73 -5.57
CA LEU A 207 12.46 15.60 -5.69
C LEU A 207 13.80 16.02 -6.30
N ASN A 208 14.90 15.51 -5.76
CA ASN A 208 16.25 15.79 -6.25
C ASN A 208 16.73 14.68 -7.22
N PHE A 209 17.48 15.04 -8.27
CA PHE A 209 18.11 14.10 -9.19
C PHE A 209 18.99 13.03 -8.52
N LYS A 210 19.55 13.31 -7.34
CA LYS A 210 20.26 12.30 -6.55
C LYS A 210 19.35 11.11 -6.22
N VAL A 211 18.11 11.38 -5.80
CA VAL A 211 17.13 10.32 -5.48
C VAL A 211 16.69 9.60 -6.75
N VAL A 212 16.49 10.32 -7.85
CA VAL A 212 16.21 9.72 -9.18
C VAL A 212 17.30 8.72 -9.56
N LYS A 213 18.57 9.11 -9.42
CA LYS A 213 19.72 8.25 -9.71
C LYS A 213 19.79 7.04 -8.77
N GLU A 214 19.44 7.20 -7.50
CA GLU A 214 19.39 6.09 -6.55
C GLU A 214 18.29 5.08 -6.93
N ILE A 215 17.10 5.56 -7.30
CA ILE A 215 16.00 4.71 -7.78
C ILE A 215 16.43 3.90 -9.00
N LEU A 216 16.98 4.56 -10.02
CA LEU A 216 17.40 3.86 -11.25
C LEU A 216 18.44 2.76 -10.97
N LYS A 217 19.35 2.97 -10.02
CA LYS A 217 20.33 1.96 -9.60
C LYS A 217 19.73 0.77 -8.83
N MET A 218 18.58 0.94 -8.21
CA MET A 218 17.90 -0.12 -7.45
C MET A 218 17.08 -1.04 -8.35
N VAL A 219 16.68 -0.56 -9.54
CA VAL A 219 15.97 -1.35 -10.54
C VAL A 219 16.98 -2.24 -11.25
N GLU A 220 16.70 -3.54 -11.27
CA GLU A 220 17.63 -4.56 -11.80
C GLU A 220 17.37 -4.83 -13.28
N ASP A 221 16.10 -4.73 -13.69
CA ASP A 221 15.70 -4.94 -15.07
C ASP A 221 15.98 -3.69 -15.93
N ASP A 222 16.77 -3.88 -16.99
CA ASP A 222 17.19 -2.80 -17.90
C ASP A 222 16.01 -2.17 -18.66
N PHE A 223 14.96 -2.94 -18.98
CA PHE A 223 13.77 -2.41 -19.65
C PHE A 223 12.95 -1.54 -18.70
N ILE A 224 12.74 -1.99 -17.46
CA ILE A 224 12.06 -1.21 -16.43
C ILE A 224 12.86 0.06 -16.10
N GLN A 225 14.18 -0.05 -15.96
CA GLN A 225 15.07 1.09 -15.71
C GLN A 225 14.96 2.11 -16.85
N LYS A 226 15.00 1.63 -18.10
CA LYS A 226 14.86 2.46 -19.30
C LYS A 226 13.51 3.16 -19.34
N ASP A 227 12.41 2.47 -19.06
CA ASP A 227 11.06 3.05 -19.10
C ASP A 227 10.89 4.18 -18.07
N ILE A 228 11.45 4.00 -16.86
CA ILE A 228 11.46 5.05 -15.82
C ILE A 228 12.28 6.25 -16.29
N PHE A 229 13.48 6.01 -16.84
CA PHE A 229 14.36 7.06 -17.32
C PHE A 229 13.73 7.85 -18.46
N ASP A 230 13.21 7.15 -19.48
CA ASP A 230 12.58 7.75 -20.65
C ASP A 230 11.36 8.59 -20.23
N GLY A 231 10.48 8.07 -19.36
CA GLY A 231 9.33 8.82 -18.84
C GLY A 231 9.75 10.07 -18.04
N THR A 232 10.85 9.99 -17.28
CA THR A 232 11.38 11.14 -16.54
C THR A 232 11.91 12.22 -17.48
N ILE A 233 12.74 11.83 -18.46
CA ILE A 233 13.37 12.77 -19.39
C ILE A 233 12.37 13.36 -20.36
N GLU A 234 11.40 12.59 -20.86
CA GLU A 234 10.33 13.09 -21.72
C GLU A 234 9.54 14.19 -20.99
N CYS A 235 9.14 13.94 -19.74
CA CYS A 235 8.44 14.94 -18.93
C CYS A 235 9.27 16.21 -18.73
N ILE A 236 10.57 16.09 -18.43
CA ILE A 236 11.45 17.26 -18.24
C ILE A 236 11.67 17.99 -19.56
N SER A 237 11.82 17.28 -20.67
CA SER A 237 12.14 17.90 -21.98
C SER A 237 10.96 18.65 -22.59
N VAL A 238 9.73 18.27 -22.24
CA VAL A 238 8.50 18.89 -22.73
C VAL A 238 8.16 20.19 -22.00
N ASP A 239 8.67 20.41 -20.79
CA ASP A 239 8.39 21.62 -20.02
C ASP A 239 9.29 22.82 -20.45
N PRO A 240 8.73 23.96 -20.88
CA PRO A 240 9.50 25.15 -21.22
C PRO A 240 10.27 25.77 -20.03
N SER A 241 9.97 25.40 -18.79
CA SER A 241 10.73 25.85 -17.59
C SER A 241 12.08 25.14 -17.40
N SER A 242 12.36 24.10 -18.18
CA SER A 242 13.53 23.22 -18.00
C SER A 242 14.87 23.86 -18.34
N GLN A 243 14.88 25.05 -18.95
CA GLN A 243 16.10 25.84 -19.16
C GLN A 243 16.76 26.28 -17.83
N VAL A 244 15.99 26.40 -16.75
CA VAL A 244 16.50 26.86 -15.44
C VAL A 244 17.15 25.72 -14.62
N VAL A 245 16.79 24.46 -14.88
CA VAL A 245 17.19 23.31 -14.06
C VAL A 245 18.45 22.61 -14.59
N LEU A 246 18.74 22.72 -15.89
CA LEU A 246 19.92 22.08 -16.52
C LEU A 246 21.24 22.87 -16.37
N GLU A 247 21.19 24.10 -15.84
CA GLU A 247 22.37 24.97 -15.64
C GLU A 247 22.85 25.04 -14.18
N ALA A 248 22.26 24.29 -13.24
CA ALA A 248 22.59 24.27 -11.82
C ALA A 248 23.17 22.93 -11.34
#